data_AF-A0A367IS72-F1
#
_entry.id   AF-A0A367IS72-F1
#
_cell.length_a   1.000
_cell.length_b   1.000
_cell.length_c   1.000
_cell.angle_alpha   90.00
_cell.angle_beta   90.00
_cell.angle_gamma   90.00
#
_symmetry.space_group_name_H-M   'P 1'
#
loop_
_entity.id
_entity.type
_entity.pdbx_description
1 polymer ?
#
loop_
_entity_poly.entity_id
_entity_poly.type
_entity_poly.pdbx_seq_one_letter_code
_entity_poly.pdbx_strand_id
1 'polypeptide(L)'
;MNAIKEERNQDSVVIQVEEVHSHVTLPSQQRMSENSALTIDMVTPEKKEQDESCKDSQNCKTQVRFLDVFSLWCSIESNFDDLSFFILFFIAAVIYLPLPFGHPAMPAFRLLLDFTMTILLFSAVSRLPRKILVVFNPIVVASACTMAGIAYFERVKGFDIYHGVNLYKTGITFISLVEKTNVGWPGAGDVLSATMDVSIISLAFNIYKNRPDQFRQWIIVVASILPTAFLVMFITPLFAHTIGCKPEDSIVWSSRSVTAAIGMVIGRALGANQSVVTCIIIFTGVMGPIFGNTLFRIARVKEDDYMTRGITMGAHSHGVGTTYLLTTKQTRASGMSSIAFAVFGTIGVIVASIPALSSIIESLSGL
;
A
#
# COMPACT_ATOMS: atom_id res chain seq x y z
N MET A 1 -20.85 -27.74 -55.20
CA MET A 1 -20.65 -26.28 -55.31
C MET A 1 -21.03 -25.68 -53.97
N ASN A 2 -20.01 -25.26 -53.18
CA ASN A 2 -20.07 -24.43 -51.95
C ASN A 2 -20.87 -24.97 -50.75
N ALA A 3 -20.52 -24.79 -49.47
CA ALA A 3 -19.34 -24.30 -48.75
C ALA A 3 -19.61 -24.55 -47.24
N ILE A 4 -18.58 -24.34 -46.40
CA ILE A 4 -18.58 -24.06 -44.95
C ILE A 4 -18.48 -25.27 -43.98
N LYS A 5 -17.24 -25.56 -43.55
CA LYS A 5 -16.78 -25.63 -42.14
C LYS A 5 -15.32 -26.09 -42.11
N GLU A 6 -14.41 -25.27 -41.60
CA GLU A 6 -13.05 -25.74 -41.25
C GLU A 6 -12.62 -25.10 -39.92
N GLU A 7 -12.43 -25.97 -38.92
CA GLU A 7 -11.72 -25.73 -37.67
C GLU A 7 -10.20 -25.70 -37.94
N ARG A 8 -9.43 -24.83 -37.28
CA ARG A 8 -8.08 -25.17 -36.82
C ARG A 8 -7.40 -24.19 -35.86
N ASN A 9 -6.75 -24.82 -34.87
CA ASN A 9 -5.45 -24.56 -34.26
C ASN A 9 -5.16 -23.29 -33.44
N GLN A 10 -4.89 -23.54 -32.15
CA GLN A 10 -4.00 -22.75 -31.28
C GLN A 10 -2.59 -23.35 -31.38
N ASP A 11 -1.60 -22.55 -31.79
CA ASP A 11 -0.18 -22.88 -31.70
C ASP A 11 0.49 -22.13 -30.54
N SER A 12 1.33 -22.86 -29.82
CA SER A 12 2.13 -22.44 -28.68
C SER A 12 3.52 -22.00 -29.17
N VAL A 13 3.99 -20.81 -28.79
CA VAL A 13 5.34 -20.33 -29.12
C VAL A 13 6.26 -20.57 -27.93
N VAL A 14 7.24 -21.46 -28.14
CA VAL A 14 8.37 -21.76 -27.26
C VAL A 14 9.47 -20.73 -27.52
N ILE A 15 9.97 -20.06 -26.48
CA ILE A 15 11.19 -19.24 -26.55
C ILE A 15 12.26 -19.97 -25.72
N GLN A 16 13.28 -20.50 -26.40
CA GLN A 16 14.51 -21.01 -25.80
C GLN A 16 15.36 -19.83 -25.28
N VAL A 17 15.96 -20.01 -24.10
CA VAL A 17 17.05 -19.16 -23.61
C VAL A 17 18.28 -20.05 -23.43
N GLU A 18 19.34 -19.65 -24.11
CA GLU A 18 20.62 -20.33 -24.29
C GLU A 18 21.51 -20.18 -23.05
N GLU A 19 22.03 -21.30 -22.54
CA GLU A 19 22.89 -21.38 -21.36
C GLU A 19 24.36 -21.15 -21.76
N VAL A 20 24.96 -20.03 -21.35
CA VAL A 20 26.41 -19.78 -21.51
C VAL A 20 27.15 -20.38 -20.32
N HIS A 21 27.74 -21.54 -20.55
CA HIS A 21 28.70 -22.21 -19.65
C HIS A 21 30.00 -21.38 -19.55
N SER A 22 30.38 -20.99 -18.34
CA SER A 22 31.74 -20.53 -18.03
C SER A 22 32.42 -21.54 -17.09
N HIS A 23 33.47 -22.16 -17.62
CA HIS A 23 34.35 -23.12 -16.95
C HIS A 23 35.09 -22.48 -15.78
N VAL A 24 34.96 -23.06 -14.58
CA VAL A 24 35.97 -22.95 -13.53
C VAL A 24 36.25 -24.36 -12.99
N THR A 25 37.45 -24.84 -13.31
CA THR A 25 38.02 -26.12 -12.89
C THR A 25 38.48 -26.07 -11.44
N LEU A 26 38.12 -27.08 -10.64
CA LEU A 26 38.71 -27.37 -9.33
C LEU A 26 39.20 -28.84 -9.33
N PRO A 27 40.41 -29.15 -8.84
CA PRO A 27 40.99 -30.49 -8.97
C PRO A 27 40.64 -31.43 -7.80
N SER A 28 40.30 -32.66 -8.18
CA SER A 28 40.61 -33.96 -7.57
C SER A 28 40.96 -34.07 -6.07
N GLN A 29 40.16 -34.87 -5.33
CA GLN A 29 40.68 -35.93 -4.46
C GLN A 29 39.75 -37.16 -4.41
N GLN A 30 40.36 -38.32 -4.66
CA GLN A 30 39.90 -39.71 -4.50
C GLN A 30 39.73 -40.05 -2.98
N ARG A 31 39.10 -41.13 -2.48
CA ARG A 31 39.21 -42.58 -2.81
C ARG A 31 38.37 -43.43 -1.81
N MET A 32 37.86 -44.58 -2.30
CA MET A 32 37.69 -45.93 -1.67
C MET A 32 36.76 -46.15 -0.45
N SER A 33 35.72 -47.01 -0.56
CA SER A 33 35.65 -48.50 -0.40
C SER A 33 35.52 -48.90 1.09
N GLU A 34 34.77 -49.90 1.57
CA GLU A 34 34.15 -51.14 1.05
C GLU A 34 33.27 -51.78 2.16
N ASN A 35 32.20 -52.50 1.76
CA ASN A 35 31.58 -53.73 2.32
C ASN A 35 31.26 -53.95 3.82
N SER A 36 29.99 -54.26 4.14
CA SER A 36 29.54 -55.59 4.63
C SER A 36 28.01 -55.64 4.89
N ALA A 37 27.42 -56.83 4.72
CA ALA A 37 26.01 -57.11 4.49
C ALA A 37 25.22 -57.53 5.74
N LEU A 38 23.88 -57.33 5.74
CA LEU A 38 22.90 -58.32 6.22
C LEU A 38 21.48 -58.01 5.70
N THR A 39 20.85 -59.03 5.10
CA THR A 39 19.57 -59.05 4.39
C THR A 39 18.40 -59.33 5.32
N ILE A 40 17.26 -58.60 5.21
CA ILE A 40 15.88 -59.14 5.27
C ILE A 40 14.97 -58.22 4.42
N ASP A 41 14.38 -58.80 3.37
CA ASP A 41 13.39 -58.18 2.48
C ASP A 41 12.04 -57.93 3.18
N MET A 42 11.42 -56.77 2.93
CA MET A 42 9.99 -56.65 2.61
C MET A 42 9.64 -55.24 2.07
N VAL A 43 9.41 -55.17 0.75
CA VAL A 43 8.46 -54.29 0.01
C VAL A 43 8.57 -52.75 0.17
N THR A 44 9.15 -52.10 -0.85
CA THR A 44 9.06 -50.66 -1.21
C THR A 44 7.64 -50.22 -1.60
N PRO A 45 7.21 -48.95 -1.36
CA PRO A 45 7.71 -47.81 -2.14
C PRO A 45 7.88 -46.50 -1.34
N GLU A 46 9.09 -46.23 -0.86
CA GLU A 46 9.48 -44.93 -0.28
C GLU A 46 10.58 -44.29 -1.13
N LYS A 47 10.23 -43.87 -2.35
CA LYS A 47 11.13 -43.13 -3.26
C LYS A 47 10.53 -41.83 -3.82
N LYS A 48 9.38 -41.39 -3.33
CA LYS A 48 8.74 -40.13 -3.75
C LYS A 48 8.80 -39.01 -2.70
N GLU A 49 8.92 -39.30 -1.40
CA GLU A 49 8.91 -38.27 -0.35
C GLU A 49 10.31 -37.67 -0.04
N GLN A 50 11.41 -38.39 -0.30
CA GLN A 50 12.76 -37.86 -0.01
C GLN A 50 13.29 -36.91 -1.10
N ASP A 51 12.82 -37.02 -2.34
CA ASP A 51 13.23 -36.12 -3.45
C ASP A 51 12.49 -34.77 -3.43
N GLU A 52 11.26 -34.69 -2.90
CA GLU A 52 10.54 -33.42 -2.73
C GLU A 52 11.13 -32.57 -1.59
N SER A 53 11.48 -33.20 -0.46
CA SER A 53 12.10 -32.50 0.68
C SER A 53 13.46 -31.87 0.35
N CYS A 54 14.26 -32.54 -0.49
CA CYS A 54 15.57 -32.02 -0.91
C CYS A 54 15.44 -30.89 -1.95
N LYS A 55 14.47 -30.97 -2.87
CA LYS A 55 14.14 -29.90 -3.83
C LYS A 55 13.60 -28.65 -3.15
N ASP A 56 12.71 -28.79 -2.17
CA ASP A 56 12.18 -27.65 -1.41
C ASP A 56 13.25 -26.99 -0.55
N SER A 57 14.19 -27.75 0.03
CA SER A 57 15.30 -27.16 0.80
C SER A 57 16.30 -26.40 -0.10
N GLN A 58 16.58 -26.90 -1.29
CA GLN A 58 17.53 -26.28 -2.22
C GLN A 58 16.92 -25.08 -2.97
N ASN A 59 15.62 -25.14 -3.31
CA ASN A 59 14.87 -24.03 -3.88
C ASN A 59 14.63 -22.93 -2.83
N CYS A 60 14.34 -23.29 -1.57
CA CYS A 60 14.24 -22.35 -0.46
C CYS A 60 15.58 -21.67 -0.15
N LYS A 61 16.72 -22.40 -0.15
CA LYS A 61 18.06 -21.79 0.00
C LYS A 61 18.43 -20.84 -1.14
N THR A 62 18.03 -21.16 -2.38
CA THR A 62 18.29 -20.31 -3.55
C THR A 62 17.39 -19.07 -3.56
N GLN A 63 16.12 -19.22 -3.18
CA GLN A 63 15.15 -18.14 -3.05
C GLN A 63 15.50 -17.18 -1.90
N VAL A 64 15.99 -17.69 -0.76
CA VAL A 64 16.49 -16.86 0.36
C VAL A 64 17.74 -16.09 -0.07
N ARG A 65 18.68 -16.72 -0.78
CA ARG A 65 19.90 -16.05 -1.27
C ARG A 65 19.60 -14.97 -2.32
N PHE A 66 18.59 -15.18 -3.17
CA PHE A 66 18.10 -14.16 -4.11
C PHE A 66 17.38 -13.01 -3.38
N LEU A 67 16.55 -13.31 -2.38
CA LEU A 67 15.87 -12.29 -1.58
C LEU A 67 16.85 -11.43 -0.76
N ASP A 68 17.93 -12.02 -0.26
CA ASP A 68 18.98 -11.29 0.46
C ASP A 68 19.76 -10.35 -0.49
N VAL A 69 20.15 -10.84 -1.67
CA VAL A 69 20.80 -10.03 -2.72
C VAL A 69 19.86 -8.92 -3.21
N PHE A 70 18.58 -9.24 -3.42
CA PHE A 70 17.56 -8.26 -3.82
C PHE A 70 17.32 -7.21 -2.74
N SER A 71 17.31 -7.60 -1.45
CA SER A 71 17.17 -6.67 -0.33
C SER A 71 18.37 -5.73 -0.18
N LEU A 72 19.58 -6.24 -0.42
CA LEU A 72 20.80 -5.45 -0.45
C LEU A 72 20.79 -4.48 -1.64
N TRP A 73 20.33 -4.95 -2.80
CA TRP A 73 20.17 -4.14 -4.00
C TRP A 73 19.15 -3.01 -3.77
N CYS A 74 17.97 -3.31 -3.24
CA CYS A 74 16.97 -2.29 -2.86
C CYS A 74 17.48 -1.31 -1.80
N SER A 75 18.32 -1.74 -0.86
CA SER A 75 18.90 -0.85 0.16
C SER A 75 19.99 0.07 -0.41
N ILE A 76 20.75 -0.40 -1.42
CA ILE A 76 21.76 0.40 -2.12
C ILE A 76 21.06 1.38 -3.08
N GLU A 77 20.08 0.89 -3.84
CA GLU A 77 19.26 1.68 -4.77
C GLU A 77 18.50 2.80 -4.03
N SER A 78 17.91 2.49 -2.86
CA SER A 78 17.20 3.50 -2.06
C SER A 78 18.09 4.65 -1.58
N ASN A 79 19.39 4.42 -1.37
CA ASN A 79 20.32 5.51 -1.02
C ASN A 79 20.75 6.31 -2.26
N PHE A 80 20.82 5.68 -3.42
CA PHE A 80 21.10 6.34 -4.70
C PHE A 80 19.92 7.19 -5.17
N ASP A 81 18.69 6.69 -5.02
CA ASP A 81 17.46 7.42 -5.32
C ASP A 81 17.36 8.70 -4.49
N ASP A 82 17.62 8.59 -3.18
CA ASP A 82 17.59 9.72 -2.27
C ASP A 82 18.65 10.78 -2.59
N LEU A 83 19.86 10.36 -2.96
CA LEU A 83 20.90 11.28 -3.40
C LEU A 83 20.46 12.01 -4.69
N SER A 84 19.83 11.28 -5.62
CA SER A 84 19.30 11.84 -6.87
C SER A 84 18.20 12.87 -6.60
N PHE A 85 17.25 12.55 -5.71
CA PHE A 85 16.21 13.50 -5.29
C PHE A 85 16.78 14.70 -4.53
N PHE A 86 17.84 14.52 -3.74
CA PHE A 86 18.51 15.60 -3.02
C PHE A 86 19.20 16.58 -3.97
N ILE A 87 19.91 16.06 -4.98
CA ILE A 87 20.53 16.87 -6.03
C ILE A 87 19.45 17.62 -6.80
N LEU A 88 18.36 16.93 -7.17
CA LEU A 88 17.24 17.54 -7.90
C LEU A 88 16.56 18.65 -7.08
N PHE A 89 16.35 18.43 -5.78
CA PHE A 89 15.82 19.42 -4.85
C PHE A 89 16.72 20.66 -4.76
N PHE A 90 18.04 20.48 -4.63
CA PHE A 90 18.98 21.59 -4.54
C PHE A 90 18.99 22.42 -5.83
N ILE A 91 19.01 21.76 -7.00
CA ILE A 91 18.93 22.43 -8.30
C ILE A 91 17.61 23.21 -8.42
N ALA A 92 16.49 22.59 -8.04
CA ALA A 92 15.19 23.23 -8.06
C ALA A 92 15.13 24.47 -7.16
N ALA A 93 15.67 24.38 -5.94
CA ALA A 93 15.71 25.49 -5.00
C ALA A 93 16.57 26.65 -5.49
N VAL A 94 17.77 26.35 -6.02
CA VAL A 94 18.70 27.37 -6.56
C VAL A 94 18.11 28.09 -7.77
N ILE A 95 17.31 27.41 -8.60
CA ILE A 95 16.65 28.03 -9.75
C ILE A 95 15.36 28.75 -9.33
N TYR A 96 14.55 28.15 -8.46
CA TYR A 96 13.26 28.69 -8.05
C TYR A 96 13.39 30.01 -7.30
N LEU A 97 14.30 30.11 -6.33
CA LEU A 97 14.45 31.29 -5.47
C LEU A 97 14.73 32.60 -6.25
N PRO A 98 15.72 32.67 -7.17
CA PRO A 98 16.00 33.89 -7.92
C PRO A 98 15.01 34.18 -9.06
N LEU A 99 14.09 33.26 -9.38
CA LEU A 99 13.17 33.44 -10.49
C LEU A 99 12.16 34.57 -10.22
N PRO A 100 12.03 35.58 -11.12
CA PRO A 100 11.12 36.70 -10.94
C PRO A 100 9.64 36.28 -11.02
N PHE A 101 8.78 37.09 -10.40
CA PHE A 101 7.34 36.85 -10.37
C PHE A 101 6.74 36.87 -11.79
N GLY A 102 6.03 35.81 -12.15
CA GLY A 102 5.34 35.69 -13.45
C GLY A 102 6.16 35.06 -14.57
N HIS A 103 7.39 34.61 -14.34
CA HIS A 103 8.14 33.87 -15.36
C HIS A 103 7.41 32.53 -15.68
N PRO A 104 7.24 32.15 -16.97
CA PRO A 104 6.46 30.97 -17.36
C PRO A 104 7.03 29.65 -16.82
N ALA A 105 8.33 29.62 -16.49
CA ALA A 105 8.98 28.45 -15.89
C ALA A 105 8.81 28.33 -14.37
N MET A 106 8.30 29.36 -13.68
CA MET A 106 8.15 29.35 -12.22
C MET A 106 7.32 28.17 -11.70
N PRO A 107 6.14 27.84 -12.28
CA PRO A 107 5.32 26.74 -11.79
C PRO A 107 6.01 25.37 -11.92
N ALA A 108 6.82 25.18 -12.97
CA ALA A 108 7.54 23.93 -13.19
C ALA A 108 8.62 23.67 -12.12
N PHE A 109 9.44 24.69 -11.82
CA PHE A 109 10.47 24.56 -10.78
C PHE A 109 9.87 24.46 -9.38
N ARG A 110 8.73 25.13 -9.14
CA ARG A 110 7.98 25.00 -7.89
C ARG A 110 7.46 23.59 -7.68
N LEU A 111 6.78 23.02 -8.68
CA LEU A 111 6.29 21.64 -8.64
C LEU A 111 7.42 20.67 -8.32
N LEU A 112 8.56 20.84 -8.98
CA LEU A 112 9.71 19.95 -8.81
C LEU A 112 10.35 20.10 -7.43
N LEU A 113 10.40 21.32 -6.89
CA LEU A 113 10.84 21.59 -5.53
C LEU A 113 9.91 20.94 -4.50
N ASP A 114 8.60 21.20 -4.56
CA ASP A 114 7.64 20.68 -3.59
C ASP A 114 7.54 19.15 -3.63
N PHE A 115 7.63 18.58 -4.83
CA PHE A 115 7.62 17.12 -5.06
C PHE A 115 8.86 16.45 -4.45
N THR A 116 10.06 16.92 -4.80
CA THR A 116 11.32 16.34 -4.30
C THR A 116 11.45 16.53 -2.80
N MET A 117 11.06 17.68 -2.27
CA MET A 117 11.01 17.94 -0.83
C MET A 117 10.11 16.94 -0.10
N THR A 118 8.93 16.64 -0.65
CA THR A 118 7.98 15.69 -0.06
C THR A 118 8.54 14.28 0.02
N ILE A 119 9.19 13.81 -1.05
CA ILE A 119 9.82 12.49 -1.09
C ILE A 119 11.00 12.41 -0.11
N LEU A 120 11.88 13.41 -0.12
CA LEU A 120 13.06 13.46 0.76
C LEU A 120 12.66 13.50 2.24
N LEU A 121 11.67 14.31 2.60
CA LEU A 121 11.18 14.38 3.98
C LEU A 121 10.56 13.05 4.41
N PHE A 122 9.75 12.42 3.55
CA PHE A 122 9.19 11.10 3.86
C PHE A 122 10.27 10.03 4.02
N SER A 123 11.28 10.01 3.15
CA SER A 123 12.40 9.08 3.19
C SER A 123 13.29 9.30 4.43
N ALA A 124 13.59 10.55 4.77
CA ALA A 124 14.36 10.92 5.96
C ALA A 124 13.63 10.51 7.25
N VAL A 125 12.33 10.79 7.33
CA VAL A 125 11.51 10.39 8.48
C VAL A 125 11.44 8.87 8.60
N SER A 126 11.27 8.15 7.49
CA SER A 126 11.17 6.67 7.49
C SER A 126 12.45 5.96 7.98
N ARG A 127 13.61 6.64 7.94
CA ARG A 127 14.89 6.12 8.47
C ARG A 127 15.08 6.34 9.97
N LEU A 128 14.21 7.10 10.64
CA LEU A 128 14.32 7.35 12.07
C LEU A 128 14.20 6.04 12.88
N PRO A 129 14.82 5.96 14.07
CA PRO A 129 14.73 4.76 14.90
C PRO A 129 13.26 4.47 15.25
N ARG A 130 12.87 3.19 15.19
CA ARG A 130 11.49 2.73 15.40
C ARG A 130 10.83 3.26 16.68
N LYS A 131 11.62 3.51 17.74
CA LYS A 131 11.11 4.07 19.01
C LYS A 131 10.43 5.44 18.81
N ILE A 132 10.95 6.26 17.91
CA ILE A 132 10.39 7.58 17.57
C ILE A 132 9.19 7.41 16.64
N LEU A 133 9.29 6.51 15.66
CA LEU A 133 8.24 6.29 14.65
C LEU A 133 6.94 5.67 15.19
N VAL A 134 6.99 5.01 16.35
CA VAL A 134 5.78 4.55 17.05
C VAL A 134 5.00 5.71 17.66
N VAL A 135 5.67 6.78 18.09
CA VAL A 135 5.03 7.98 18.65
C VAL A 135 4.65 8.96 17.53
N PHE A 136 5.54 9.10 16.55
CA PHE A 136 5.43 10.02 15.45
C PHE A 136 5.31 9.23 14.14
N ASN A 137 4.07 8.89 13.76
CA ASN A 137 3.85 8.12 12.54
C ASN A 137 4.48 8.84 11.33
N PRO A 138 5.29 8.14 10.51
CA PRO A 138 6.05 8.78 9.44
C PRO A 138 5.20 9.60 8.47
N ILE A 139 3.94 9.21 8.25
CA ILE A 139 3.00 9.92 7.38
C ILE A 139 2.64 11.31 7.93
N VAL A 140 2.37 11.40 9.24
CA VAL A 140 1.95 12.65 9.90
C VAL A 140 3.12 13.61 10.06
N VAL A 141 4.31 13.10 10.38
CA VAL A 141 5.51 13.94 10.47
C VAL A 141 5.89 14.46 9.10
N ALA A 142 5.91 13.59 8.08
CA ALA A 142 6.24 14.00 6.73
C ALA A 142 5.28 15.08 6.22
N SER A 143 3.97 14.94 6.42
CA SER A 143 3.00 15.95 6.01
C SER A 143 3.12 17.27 6.78
N ALA A 144 3.41 17.23 8.08
CA ALA A 144 3.67 18.44 8.86
C ALA A 144 4.96 19.15 8.41
N CYS A 145 6.02 18.39 8.17
CA CYS A 145 7.30 18.91 7.68
C CYS A 145 7.19 19.45 6.25
N THR A 146 6.43 18.81 5.36
CA THR A 146 6.22 19.34 4.00
C THR A 146 5.42 20.63 4.03
N MET A 147 4.38 20.71 4.85
CA MET A 147 3.62 21.95 5.01
C MET A 147 4.49 23.09 5.56
N ALA A 148 5.36 22.79 6.53
CA ALA A 148 6.35 23.75 7.04
C ALA A 148 7.39 24.15 5.97
N GLY A 149 7.83 23.21 5.13
CA GLY A 149 8.75 23.47 4.02
C GLY A 149 8.13 24.37 2.95
N ILE A 150 6.90 24.09 2.51
CA ILE A 150 6.14 24.95 1.59
C ILE A 150 5.99 26.35 2.19
N ALA A 151 5.59 26.43 3.47
CA ALA A 151 5.45 27.70 4.15
C ALA A 151 6.77 28.49 4.17
N TYR A 152 7.91 27.84 4.42
CA TYR A 152 9.22 28.47 4.39
C TYR A 152 9.56 29.06 3.02
N PHE A 153 9.46 28.26 1.94
CA PHE A 153 9.82 28.72 0.59
C PHE A 153 8.89 29.82 0.07
N GLU A 154 7.59 29.73 0.36
CA GLU A 154 6.64 30.77 -0.03
C GLU A 154 6.86 32.06 0.76
N ARG A 155 7.21 31.97 2.06
CA ARG A 155 7.55 33.13 2.89
C ARG A 155 8.81 33.84 2.38
N VAL A 156 9.82 33.09 1.94
CA VAL A 156 11.05 33.65 1.35
C VAL A 156 10.76 34.41 0.06
N LYS A 157 9.78 33.95 -0.74
CA LYS A 157 9.29 34.69 -1.91
C LYS A 157 8.31 35.83 -1.59
N GLY A 158 7.85 35.95 -0.35
CA GLY A 158 6.89 36.98 0.06
C GLY A 158 5.42 36.63 -0.18
N PHE A 159 5.11 35.36 -0.48
CA PHE A 159 3.73 34.87 -0.61
C PHE A 159 3.16 34.39 0.72
N ASP A 160 1.83 34.25 0.77
CA ASP A 160 1.09 33.70 1.90
C ASP A 160 1.09 32.16 1.87
N ILE A 161 0.94 31.53 3.04
CA ILE A 161 0.96 30.08 3.20
C ILE A 161 -0.21 29.44 2.45
N TYR A 162 -1.39 30.07 2.47
CA TYR A 162 -2.58 29.58 1.75
C TYR A 162 -2.36 29.55 0.23
N HIS A 163 -1.60 30.52 -0.31
CA HIS A 163 -1.19 30.51 -1.71
C HIS A 163 -0.28 29.29 -2.00
N GLY A 164 0.67 29.04 -1.10
CA GLY A 164 1.49 27.84 -1.00
C GLY A 164 0.73 26.53 -1.21
N VAL A 165 -0.20 26.30 -0.28
CA VAL A 165 -0.95 25.04 -0.16
C VAL A 165 -1.96 24.86 -1.29
N ASN A 166 -2.63 25.93 -1.74
CA ASN A 166 -3.59 25.84 -2.85
C ASN A 166 -2.93 25.47 -4.18
N LEU A 167 -1.70 25.92 -4.41
CA LEU A 167 -0.93 25.56 -5.60
C LEU A 167 -0.23 24.20 -5.49
N TYR A 168 -0.08 23.66 -4.27
CA TYR A 168 0.41 22.30 -4.09
C TYR A 168 -0.57 21.26 -4.64
N LYS A 169 -1.89 21.51 -4.54
CA LYS A 169 -2.96 20.68 -5.10
C LYS A 169 -3.94 21.55 -5.89
N THR A 170 -3.71 21.68 -7.19
CA THR A 170 -4.53 22.52 -8.07
C THR A 170 -5.75 21.78 -8.61
N GLY A 171 -5.80 20.45 -8.46
CA GLY A 171 -6.90 19.61 -8.96
C GLY A 171 -6.78 19.27 -10.45
N ILE A 172 -5.62 19.55 -11.05
CA ILE A 172 -5.33 19.24 -12.45
C ILE A 172 -4.84 17.80 -12.52
N THR A 173 -5.77 16.88 -12.77
CA THR A 173 -5.46 15.45 -12.91
C THR A 173 -4.93 15.14 -14.31
N PHE A 174 -4.21 14.02 -14.43
CA PHE A 174 -3.71 13.52 -15.73
C PHE A 174 -4.85 13.36 -16.75
N ILE A 175 -6.01 12.84 -16.32
CA ILE A 175 -7.21 12.69 -17.17
C ILE A 175 -7.69 14.06 -17.67
N SER A 176 -7.71 15.07 -16.81
CA SER A 176 -8.16 16.42 -17.19
C SER A 176 -7.24 17.06 -18.24
N LEU A 177 -5.93 16.77 -18.20
CA LEU A 177 -4.97 17.20 -19.22
C LEU A 177 -5.17 16.47 -20.55
N VAL A 178 -5.46 15.16 -20.53
CA VAL A 178 -5.72 14.35 -21.72
C VAL A 178 -7.03 14.79 -22.40
N GLU A 179 -8.09 15.00 -21.63
CA GLU A 179 -9.40 15.44 -22.11
C GLU A 179 -9.46 16.95 -22.41
N LYS A 180 -8.40 17.70 -22.10
CA LYS A 180 -8.30 19.17 -22.24
C LYS A 180 -9.42 19.93 -21.53
N THR A 181 -9.97 19.38 -20.44
CA THR A 181 -11.06 19.99 -19.67
C THR A 181 -10.56 21.09 -18.74
N ASN A 182 -9.36 20.92 -18.16
CA ASN A 182 -8.70 21.93 -17.34
C ASN A 182 -7.21 21.94 -17.70
N VAL A 183 -6.78 23.01 -18.37
CA VAL A 183 -5.42 23.15 -18.88
C VAL A 183 -4.67 24.18 -18.04
N GLY A 184 -3.72 23.69 -17.24
CA GLY A 184 -2.88 24.50 -16.37
C GLY A 184 -1.69 23.71 -15.84
N TRP A 185 -0.89 24.33 -14.99
CA TRP A 185 0.25 23.68 -14.35
C TRP A 185 -0.22 22.82 -13.17
N PRO A 186 0.03 21.49 -13.19
CA PRO A 186 -0.31 20.64 -12.05
C PRO A 186 0.54 21.03 -10.83
N GLY A 187 0.03 20.75 -9.63
CA GLY A 187 0.79 20.85 -8.39
C GLY A 187 1.53 19.54 -8.08
N ALA A 188 2.48 19.59 -7.14
CA ALA A 188 3.19 18.40 -6.67
C ALA A 188 2.24 17.33 -6.08
N GLY A 189 1.18 17.77 -5.40
CA GLY A 189 0.13 16.89 -4.88
C GLY A 189 -0.69 16.21 -5.97
N ASP A 190 -0.87 16.83 -7.14
CA ASP A 190 -1.57 16.22 -8.27
C ASP A 190 -0.71 15.13 -8.93
N VAL A 191 0.60 15.37 -9.05
CA VAL A 191 1.57 14.36 -9.51
C VAL A 191 1.59 13.16 -8.56
N LEU A 192 1.66 13.40 -7.24
CA LEU A 192 1.59 12.33 -6.24
C LEU A 192 0.25 11.59 -6.31
N SER A 193 -0.86 12.29 -6.56
CA SER A 193 -2.16 11.64 -6.75
C SER A 193 -2.15 10.71 -7.97
N ALA A 194 -1.53 11.10 -9.08
CA ALA A 194 -1.37 10.21 -10.24
C ALA A 194 -0.51 8.97 -9.93
N THR A 195 0.51 9.09 -9.07
CA THR A 195 1.32 7.94 -8.63
C THR A 195 0.55 6.99 -7.71
N MET A 196 -0.50 7.47 -7.03
CA MET A 196 -1.38 6.61 -6.24
C MET A 196 -2.12 5.61 -7.12
N ASP A 197 -2.51 5.97 -8.33
CA ASP A 197 -3.20 5.05 -9.26
C ASP A 197 -2.30 3.87 -9.63
N VAL A 198 -1.01 4.13 -9.92
CA VAL A 198 -0.01 3.08 -10.17
C VAL A 198 0.20 2.20 -8.93
N SER A 199 0.19 2.82 -7.74
CA SER A 199 0.31 2.11 -6.47
C SER A 199 -0.87 1.16 -6.21
N ILE A 200 -2.09 1.53 -6.62
CA ILE A 200 -3.28 0.68 -6.54
C ILE A 200 -3.14 -0.55 -7.45
N ILE A 201 -2.59 -0.38 -8.65
CA ILE A 201 -2.30 -1.51 -9.56
C ILE A 201 -1.26 -2.45 -8.94
N SER A 202 -0.19 -1.91 -8.37
CA SER A 202 0.84 -2.70 -7.65
C SER A 202 0.25 -3.49 -6.48
N LEU A 203 -0.65 -2.86 -5.72
CA LEU A 203 -1.40 -3.50 -4.64
C LEU A 203 -2.27 -4.67 -5.16
N ALA A 204 -2.88 -4.55 -6.34
CA ALA A 204 -3.66 -5.63 -6.93
C ALA A 204 -2.82 -6.88 -7.20
N PHE A 205 -1.56 -6.72 -7.64
CA PHE A 205 -0.62 -7.83 -7.76
C PHE A 205 -0.27 -8.46 -6.40
N ASN A 206 -0.13 -7.66 -5.34
CA ASN A 206 0.09 -8.17 -3.99
C ASN A 206 -1.10 -9.04 -3.50
N ILE A 207 -2.33 -8.58 -3.76
CA ILE A 207 -3.56 -9.33 -3.49
C ILE A 207 -3.57 -10.64 -4.28
N TYR A 208 -3.24 -10.60 -5.57
CA TYR A 208 -3.20 -11.78 -6.42
C TYR A 208 -2.17 -12.81 -5.93
N LYS A 209 -0.97 -12.36 -5.53
CA LYS A 209 0.11 -13.23 -5.06
C LYS A 209 -0.19 -13.89 -3.71
N ASN A 210 -0.83 -13.16 -2.80
CA ASN A 210 -1.13 -13.64 -1.44
C ASN A 210 -2.61 -14.01 -1.27
N ARG A 211 -3.28 -14.39 -2.35
CA ARG A 211 -4.69 -14.78 -2.32
C ARG A 211 -4.88 -16.04 -1.50
N PRO A 212 -6.00 -16.18 -0.78
CA PRO A 212 -6.35 -17.43 -0.12
C PRO A 212 -6.53 -18.55 -1.15
N ASP A 213 -5.83 -19.66 -0.93
CA ASP A 213 -5.85 -20.83 -1.82
C ASP A 213 -7.15 -21.63 -1.67
N GLN A 214 -7.73 -21.61 -0.48
CA GLN A 214 -8.91 -22.40 -0.14
C GLN A 214 -10.15 -21.53 -0.03
N PHE A 215 -11.27 -22.02 -0.58
CA PHE A 215 -12.57 -21.34 -0.46
C PHE A 215 -12.97 -21.07 0.99
N ARG A 216 -12.63 -21.99 1.91
CA ARG A 216 -12.88 -21.81 3.35
C ARG A 216 -12.20 -20.55 3.91
N GLN A 217 -11.01 -20.20 3.41
CA GLN A 217 -10.31 -19.00 3.87
C GLN A 217 -11.01 -17.73 3.36
N TRP A 218 -11.54 -17.73 2.14
CA TRP A 218 -12.37 -16.64 1.64
C TRP A 218 -13.61 -16.42 2.50
N ILE A 219 -14.27 -17.51 2.92
CA ILE A 219 -15.40 -17.44 3.86
C ILE A 219 -14.97 -16.79 5.17
N ILE A 220 -13.82 -17.16 5.74
CA ILE A 220 -13.32 -16.57 7.00
C ILE A 220 -13.08 -15.06 6.84
N VAL A 221 -12.47 -14.64 5.73
CA VAL A 221 -12.23 -13.21 5.43
C VAL A 221 -13.55 -12.45 5.39
N VAL A 222 -14.50 -12.90 4.55
CA VAL A 222 -15.78 -12.22 4.37
C VAL A 222 -16.61 -12.25 5.65
N ALA A 223 -16.70 -13.41 6.32
CA ALA A 223 -17.47 -13.58 7.55
C ALA A 223 -16.92 -12.74 8.71
N SER A 224 -15.63 -12.42 8.73
CA SER A 224 -15.04 -11.53 9.73
C SER A 224 -15.24 -10.05 9.40
N ILE A 225 -15.19 -9.70 8.12
CA ILE A 225 -15.30 -8.31 7.65
C ILE A 225 -16.75 -7.83 7.66
N LEU A 226 -17.71 -8.66 7.28
CA LEU A 226 -19.13 -8.29 7.21
C LEU A 226 -19.66 -7.66 8.53
N PRO A 227 -19.53 -8.32 9.70
CA PRO A 227 -19.98 -7.74 10.96
C PRO A 227 -19.14 -6.51 11.34
N THR A 228 -17.85 -6.49 11.03
CA THR A 228 -16.98 -5.34 11.32
C THR A 228 -17.39 -4.11 10.50
N ALA A 229 -17.70 -4.29 9.21
CA ALA A 229 -18.20 -3.23 8.34
C ALA A 229 -19.55 -2.70 8.81
N PHE A 230 -20.46 -3.59 9.20
CA PHE A 230 -21.75 -3.21 9.77
C PHE A 230 -21.57 -2.39 11.07
N LEU A 231 -20.75 -2.87 12.00
CA LEU A 231 -20.47 -2.14 13.24
C LEU A 231 -19.85 -0.76 12.96
N VAL A 232 -18.89 -0.67 12.05
CA VAL A 232 -18.28 0.62 11.72
C VAL A 232 -19.30 1.56 11.09
N MET A 233 -20.07 1.11 10.10
CA MET A 233 -20.98 1.99 9.36
C MET A 233 -22.18 2.48 10.16
N PHE A 234 -22.77 1.63 11.00
CA PHE A 234 -24.00 1.95 11.70
C PHE A 234 -23.76 2.38 13.15
N ILE A 235 -22.86 1.70 13.87
CA ILE A 235 -22.68 1.96 15.30
C ILE A 235 -21.76 3.15 15.56
N THR A 236 -20.73 3.39 14.73
CA THR A 236 -19.84 4.53 14.98
C THR A 236 -20.49 5.91 14.77
N PRO A 237 -21.32 6.17 13.74
CA PRO A 237 -22.03 7.45 13.66
C PRO A 237 -23.07 7.61 14.78
N LEU A 238 -23.75 6.52 15.16
CA LEU A 238 -24.66 6.52 16.32
C LEU A 238 -23.90 6.90 17.60
N PHE A 239 -22.73 6.29 17.83
CA PHE A 239 -21.92 6.56 19.00
C PHE A 239 -21.41 8.01 19.01
N ALA A 240 -20.97 8.53 17.86
CA ALA A 240 -20.58 9.93 17.72
C ALA A 240 -21.73 10.88 18.07
N HIS A 241 -22.94 10.59 17.59
CA HIS A 241 -24.13 11.35 17.94
C HIS A 241 -24.44 11.32 19.44
N THR A 242 -24.36 10.14 20.08
CA THR A 242 -24.60 10.01 21.54
C THR A 242 -23.59 10.74 22.41
N ILE A 243 -22.36 10.95 21.92
CA ILE A 243 -21.33 11.75 22.60
C ILE A 243 -21.63 13.26 22.50
N GLY A 244 -22.59 13.67 21.67
CA GLY A 244 -22.97 15.05 21.44
C GLY A 244 -22.27 15.71 20.25
N CYS A 245 -21.71 14.92 19.32
CA CYS A 245 -21.26 15.46 18.05
C CYS A 245 -22.45 15.98 17.24
N LYS A 246 -22.22 17.03 16.45
CA LYS A 246 -23.25 17.53 15.51
C LYS A 246 -23.62 16.42 14.52
N PRO A 247 -24.87 16.36 14.03
CA PRO A 247 -25.28 15.32 13.09
C PRO A 247 -24.42 15.27 11.82
N GLU A 248 -24.10 16.44 11.27
CA GLU A 248 -23.24 16.61 10.09
C GLU A 248 -21.80 16.09 10.28
N ASP A 249 -21.28 16.14 11.51
CA ASP A 249 -19.95 15.62 11.85
C ASP A 249 -20.00 14.14 12.25
N SER A 250 -21.16 13.67 12.71
CA SER A 250 -21.36 12.28 13.16
C SER A 250 -21.37 11.30 11.99
N ILE A 251 -21.98 11.68 10.86
CA ILE A 251 -22.04 10.85 9.65
C ILE A 251 -20.66 10.52 9.08
N VAL A 252 -19.67 11.38 9.31
CA VAL A 252 -18.27 11.22 8.86
C VAL A 252 -17.65 9.92 9.39
N TRP A 253 -18.02 9.52 10.61
CA TRP A 253 -17.48 8.33 11.29
C TRP A 253 -17.83 7.02 10.58
N SER A 254 -18.91 6.98 9.79
CA SER A 254 -19.30 5.80 8.99
C SER A 254 -18.21 5.34 8.02
N SER A 255 -17.36 6.27 7.57
CA SER A 255 -16.29 6.04 6.61
C SER A 255 -14.89 5.91 7.24
N ARG A 256 -14.78 5.85 8.57
CA ARG A 256 -13.49 5.94 9.28
C ARG A 256 -12.48 4.82 8.99
N SER A 257 -12.92 3.69 8.46
CA SER A 257 -12.09 2.48 8.27
C SER A 257 -11.80 2.17 6.78
N VAL A 258 -12.26 3.01 5.86
CA VAL A 258 -11.91 2.89 4.43
C VAL A 258 -10.70 3.76 4.10
N THR A 259 -10.10 3.56 2.92
CA THR A 259 -9.04 4.45 2.43
C THR A 259 -9.62 5.82 2.08
N ALA A 260 -8.80 6.88 2.17
CA ALA A 260 -9.26 8.25 1.92
C ALA A 260 -9.97 8.43 0.55
N ALA A 261 -9.47 7.77 -0.50
CA ALA A 261 -10.09 7.79 -1.83
C ALA A 261 -11.52 7.23 -1.80
N ILE A 262 -11.74 6.09 -1.16
CA ILE A 262 -13.05 5.46 -1.02
C ILE A 262 -13.93 6.28 -0.06
N GLY A 263 -13.36 6.77 1.03
CA GLY A 263 -14.04 7.58 2.03
C GLY A 263 -14.60 8.87 1.47
N MET A 264 -13.88 9.57 0.58
CA MET A 264 -14.39 10.75 -0.11
C MET A 264 -15.58 10.44 -1.04
N VAL A 265 -15.62 9.25 -1.65
CA VAL A 265 -16.78 8.82 -2.46
C VAL A 265 -17.99 8.54 -1.57
N ILE A 266 -17.80 7.80 -0.47
CA ILE A 266 -18.85 7.51 0.51
C ILE A 266 -19.36 8.80 1.17
N GLY A 267 -18.44 9.69 1.59
CA GLY A 267 -18.78 10.97 2.19
C GLY A 267 -19.58 11.86 1.25
N ARG A 268 -19.27 11.88 -0.04
CA ARG A 268 -20.09 12.60 -1.04
C ARG A 268 -21.49 12.02 -1.17
N ALA A 269 -21.62 10.69 -1.17
CA ALA A 269 -22.92 10.03 -1.23
C ALA A 269 -23.79 10.33 0.00
N LEU A 270 -23.16 10.49 1.17
CA LEU A 270 -23.80 10.78 2.45
C LEU A 270 -23.89 12.28 2.80
N GLY A 271 -23.46 13.19 1.91
CA GLY A 271 -23.46 14.64 2.19
C GLY A 271 -22.46 15.11 3.25
N ALA A 272 -21.47 14.29 3.61
CA ALA A 272 -20.48 14.59 4.64
C ALA A 272 -19.36 15.53 4.15
N ASN A 273 -18.77 16.30 5.06
CA ASN A 273 -17.63 17.16 4.74
C ASN A 273 -16.37 16.32 4.45
N GLN A 274 -15.91 16.33 3.20
CA GLN A 274 -14.77 15.53 2.72
C GLN A 274 -13.45 15.84 3.45
N SER A 275 -13.27 17.07 3.92
CA SER A 275 -12.07 17.46 4.67
C SER A 275 -12.01 16.73 6.00
N VAL A 276 -13.13 16.71 6.72
CA VAL A 276 -13.26 16.02 8.03
C VAL A 276 -13.16 14.51 7.83
N VAL A 277 -13.78 13.96 6.78
CA VAL A 277 -13.67 12.54 6.39
C VAL A 277 -12.21 12.12 6.21
N THR A 278 -11.43 12.92 5.48
CA THR A 278 -10.02 12.61 5.25
C THR A 278 -9.23 12.63 6.55
N CYS A 279 -9.47 13.63 7.41
CA CYS A 279 -8.81 13.72 8.72
C CYS A 279 -9.11 12.50 9.61
N ILE A 280 -10.38 12.06 9.71
CA ILE A 280 -10.72 10.94 10.58
C ILE A 280 -10.11 9.63 10.09
N ILE A 281 -10.08 9.40 8.76
CA ILE A 281 -9.50 8.21 8.14
C ILE A 281 -7.99 8.15 8.38
N ILE A 282 -7.29 9.28 8.25
CA ILE A 282 -5.85 9.32 8.53
C ILE A 282 -5.60 9.03 10.01
N PHE A 283 -6.39 9.64 10.90
CA PHE A 283 -6.28 9.43 12.34
C PHE A 283 -6.43 7.95 12.71
N THR A 284 -7.52 7.30 12.29
CA THR A 284 -7.78 5.87 12.56
C THR A 284 -6.76 4.95 11.89
N GLY A 285 -6.33 5.29 10.66
CA GLY A 285 -5.30 4.57 9.94
C GLY A 285 -3.96 4.53 10.66
N VAL A 286 -3.56 5.67 11.22
CA VAL A 286 -2.31 5.81 11.97
C VAL A 286 -2.36 5.06 13.30
N MET A 287 -3.53 5.00 13.95
CA MET A 287 -3.69 4.31 15.23
C MET A 287 -3.44 2.80 15.16
N GLY A 288 -3.68 2.14 14.03
CA GLY A 288 -3.46 0.68 13.92
C GLY A 288 -2.03 0.24 14.10
N PRO A 289 -1.05 0.74 13.33
CA PRO A 289 0.35 0.41 13.55
C PRO A 289 0.83 0.70 14.98
N ILE A 290 0.31 1.76 15.60
CA ILE A 290 0.70 2.18 16.96
C ILE A 290 0.18 1.18 18.00
N PHE A 291 -1.12 0.87 17.98
CA PHE A 291 -1.76 0.04 18.99
C PHE A 291 -1.86 -1.45 18.63
N GLY A 292 -1.72 -1.79 17.35
CA GLY A 292 -2.04 -3.12 16.82
C GLY A 292 -1.21 -4.22 17.46
N ASN A 293 0.10 -4.02 17.62
CA ASN A 293 0.95 -5.04 18.27
C ASN A 293 0.61 -5.24 19.75
N THR A 294 0.28 -4.16 20.45
CA THR A 294 -0.17 -4.21 21.86
C THR A 294 -1.49 -4.94 21.96
N LEU A 295 -2.44 -4.65 21.06
CA LEU A 295 -3.76 -5.26 21.04
C LEU A 295 -3.68 -6.76 20.72
N PHE A 296 -2.83 -7.17 19.77
CA PHE A 296 -2.58 -8.58 19.48
C PHE A 296 -1.97 -9.32 20.68
N ARG A 297 -1.08 -8.68 21.43
CA ARG A 297 -0.50 -9.26 22.65
C ARG A 297 -1.55 -9.43 23.75
N ILE A 298 -2.41 -8.44 23.96
CA ILE A 298 -3.51 -8.51 24.94
C ILE A 298 -4.49 -9.63 24.56
N ALA A 299 -4.85 -9.71 23.28
CA ALA A 299 -5.71 -10.74 22.74
C ALA A 299 -5.03 -12.13 22.60
N ARG A 300 -3.74 -12.25 22.97
CA ARG A 300 -2.94 -13.48 22.88
C ARG A 300 -2.93 -14.10 21.47
N VAL A 301 -2.98 -13.26 20.44
CA VAL A 301 -2.88 -13.70 19.04
C VAL A 301 -1.43 -14.10 18.76
N LYS A 302 -1.25 -15.33 18.28
CA LYS A 302 0.09 -15.86 17.94
C LYS A 302 0.68 -15.09 16.77
N GLU A 303 2.00 -14.98 16.74
CA GLU A 303 2.67 -14.26 15.66
C GLU A 303 2.49 -14.94 14.29
N ASP A 304 2.36 -16.27 14.30
CA ASP A 304 2.17 -17.13 13.13
C ASP A 304 0.76 -17.02 12.52
N ASP A 305 -0.21 -16.46 13.25
CA ASP A 305 -1.58 -16.27 12.77
C ASP A 305 -1.67 -15.05 11.85
N TYR A 306 -1.22 -15.26 10.61
CA TYR A 306 -1.22 -14.23 9.57
C TYR A 306 -2.62 -13.81 9.14
N MET A 307 -3.63 -14.67 9.33
CA MET A 307 -4.99 -14.42 8.90
C MET A 307 -5.68 -13.44 9.84
N THR A 308 -5.64 -13.72 11.15
CA THR A 308 -6.19 -12.81 12.16
C THR A 308 -5.47 -11.46 12.14
N ARG A 309 -4.13 -11.45 12.14
CA ARG A 309 -3.35 -10.22 12.13
C ARG A 309 -3.57 -9.39 10.86
N GLY A 310 -3.63 -10.06 9.70
CA GLY A 310 -3.88 -9.41 8.42
C GLY A 310 -5.27 -8.80 8.35
N ILE A 311 -6.32 -9.59 8.62
CA ILE A 311 -7.71 -9.13 8.51
C ILE A 311 -7.98 -7.96 9.48
N THR A 312 -7.54 -8.06 10.74
CA THR A 312 -7.74 -7.01 11.74
C THR A 312 -7.00 -5.71 11.36
N MET A 313 -5.75 -5.79 10.90
CA MET A 313 -5.00 -4.59 10.49
C MET A 313 -5.60 -3.95 9.24
N GLY A 314 -6.05 -4.75 8.27
CA GLY A 314 -6.68 -4.25 7.06
C GLY A 314 -8.01 -3.57 7.35
N ALA A 315 -8.90 -4.22 8.11
CA ALA A 315 -10.23 -3.71 8.40
C ALA A 315 -10.23 -2.44 9.29
N HIS A 316 -9.17 -2.18 10.06
CA HIS A 316 -9.11 -1.01 10.95
C HIS A 316 -8.14 0.08 10.51
N SER A 317 -7.11 -0.28 9.75
CA SER A 317 -6.03 0.66 9.39
C SER A 317 -5.59 0.55 7.93
N HIS A 318 -6.38 -0.16 7.12
CA HIS A 318 -6.39 -0.06 5.67
C HIS A 318 -4.98 -0.19 5.07
N GLY A 319 -4.59 0.71 4.16
CA GLY A 319 -3.26 0.68 3.54
C GLY A 319 -2.12 0.89 4.54
N VAL A 320 -2.34 1.71 5.59
CA VAL A 320 -1.29 2.06 6.57
C VAL A 320 -0.95 0.86 7.47
N GLY A 321 -1.94 0.08 7.88
CA GLY A 321 -1.71 -1.19 8.58
C GLY A 321 -1.02 -2.23 7.70
N THR A 322 -1.35 -2.23 6.41
CA THR A 322 -0.77 -3.16 5.42
C THR A 322 0.72 -2.91 5.20
N THR A 323 1.16 -1.65 5.09
CA THR A 323 2.57 -1.28 4.95
C THR A 323 3.37 -1.55 6.21
N TYR A 324 2.75 -1.38 7.39
CA TYR A 324 3.35 -1.76 8.66
C TYR A 324 3.66 -3.27 8.74
N LEU A 325 2.74 -4.12 8.27
CA LEU A 325 2.97 -5.57 8.21
C LEU A 325 4.10 -5.95 7.25
N LEU A 326 4.22 -5.27 6.10
CA LEU A 326 5.37 -5.46 5.19
C LEU A 326 6.69 -5.10 5.85
N THR A 327 6.73 -3.96 6.55
CA THR A 327 7.94 -3.46 7.25
C THR A 327 8.34 -4.36 8.42
N THR A 328 7.40 -5.14 8.96
CA THR A 328 7.64 -6.12 10.03
C THR A 328 7.92 -7.53 9.49
N LYS A 329 8.22 -7.66 8.19
CA LYS A 329 8.52 -8.93 7.49
C LYS A 329 7.38 -9.96 7.53
N GLN A 330 6.13 -9.52 7.69
CA GLN A 330 4.93 -10.37 7.71
C GLN A 330 4.20 -10.30 6.36
N THR A 331 4.85 -10.77 5.29
CA THR A 331 4.35 -10.63 3.91
C THR A 331 2.99 -11.30 3.69
N ARG A 332 2.78 -12.51 4.23
CA ARG A 332 1.48 -13.21 4.12
C ARG A 332 0.35 -12.43 4.82
N ALA A 333 0.61 -11.88 6.00
CA ALA A 333 -0.38 -11.09 6.73
C ALA A 333 -0.71 -9.79 6.00
N SER A 334 0.27 -9.15 5.36
CA SER A 334 0.05 -7.96 4.53
C SER A 334 -0.85 -8.24 3.32
N GLY A 335 -0.66 -9.39 2.66
CA GLY A 335 -1.56 -9.81 1.59
C GLY A 335 -3.01 -9.96 2.05
N MET A 336 -3.22 -10.65 3.18
CA MET A 336 -4.54 -10.79 3.80
C MET A 336 -5.14 -9.44 4.22
N SER A 337 -4.32 -8.53 4.73
CA SER A 337 -4.72 -7.15 5.06
C SER A 337 -5.20 -6.38 3.83
N SER A 338 -4.49 -6.54 2.70
CA SER A 338 -4.84 -5.92 1.42
C SER A 338 -6.21 -6.36 0.92
N ILE A 339 -6.47 -7.66 0.98
CA ILE A 339 -7.77 -8.24 0.64
C ILE A 339 -8.84 -7.73 1.59
N ALA A 340 -8.54 -7.71 2.89
CA ALA A 340 -9.51 -7.34 3.89
C ALA A 340 -10.01 -5.91 3.75
N PHE A 341 -9.10 -4.93 3.58
CA PHE A 341 -9.54 -3.55 3.40
C PHE A 341 -10.19 -3.30 2.04
N ALA A 342 -9.82 -4.06 1.00
CA ALA A 342 -10.48 -3.99 -0.31
C ALA A 342 -11.93 -4.47 -0.21
N VAL A 343 -12.18 -5.63 0.42
CA VAL A 343 -13.53 -6.15 0.67
C VAL A 343 -14.32 -5.20 1.57
N PHE A 344 -13.70 -4.69 2.65
CA PHE A 344 -14.32 -3.70 3.53
C PHE A 344 -14.71 -2.43 2.78
N GLY A 345 -13.83 -1.92 1.91
CA GLY A 345 -14.09 -0.75 1.07
C GLY A 345 -15.20 -0.98 0.03
N THR A 346 -15.29 -2.18 -0.54
CA THR A 346 -16.38 -2.55 -1.46
C THR A 346 -17.73 -2.58 -0.74
N ILE A 347 -17.80 -3.20 0.45
CA ILE A 347 -19.00 -3.16 1.30
C ILE A 347 -19.34 -1.69 1.65
N GLY A 348 -18.30 -0.92 2.00
CA GLY A 348 -18.20 0.54 1.98
C GLY A 348 -19.15 1.23 1.01
N VAL A 349 -18.77 1.10 -0.25
CA VAL A 349 -19.40 1.77 -1.38
C VAL A 349 -20.80 1.22 -1.64
N ILE A 350 -21.01 -0.09 -1.49
CA ILE A 350 -22.33 -0.71 -1.70
C ILE A 350 -23.35 -0.14 -0.70
N VAL A 351 -23.00 -0.09 0.58
CA VAL A 351 -23.90 0.43 1.63
C VAL A 351 -24.20 1.91 1.39
N ALA A 352 -23.20 2.71 1.04
CA ALA A 352 -23.38 4.13 0.75
C ALA A 352 -24.22 4.39 -0.52
N SER A 353 -24.21 3.46 -1.48
CA SER A 353 -24.91 3.58 -2.75
C SER A 353 -26.38 3.12 -2.69
N ILE A 354 -26.77 2.36 -1.66
CA ILE A 354 -28.15 1.91 -1.46
C ILE A 354 -28.90 2.97 -0.64
N PRO A 355 -29.90 3.67 -1.21
CA PRO A 355 -30.57 4.79 -0.54
C PRO A 355 -31.27 4.41 0.78
N ALA A 356 -31.77 3.18 0.87
CA ALA A 356 -32.40 2.67 2.07
C ALA A 356 -31.41 2.47 3.23
N LEU A 357 -30.14 2.19 2.94
CA LEU A 357 -29.11 2.03 3.95
C LEU A 357 -28.47 3.38 4.31
N SER A 358 -28.29 4.27 3.34
CA SER A 358 -27.81 5.63 3.60
C SER A 358 -28.77 6.41 4.50
N SER A 359 -30.09 6.31 4.28
CA SER A 359 -31.09 6.97 5.13
C SER A 359 -31.09 6.43 6.57
N ILE A 360 -30.81 5.14 6.76
CA ILE A 360 -30.62 4.57 8.10
C ILE A 360 -29.39 5.20 8.77
N ILE A 361 -28.27 5.31 8.05
CA ILE A 361 -27.04 5.94 8.58
C ILE A 361 -27.28 7.41 8.93
N GLU A 362 -28.00 8.14 8.08
CA GLU A 362 -28.40 9.54 8.31
C GLU A 362 -29.26 9.65 9.59
N SER A 363 -30.32 8.85 9.70
CA SER A 363 -31.18 8.85 10.90
C SER A 363 -30.42 8.48 12.19
N LEU A 364 -29.47 7.55 12.11
CA LEU A 364 -28.61 7.19 13.26
C LEU A 364 -27.62 8.29 13.63
N SER A 365 -27.21 9.12 12.66
CA SER A 365 -26.39 10.30 12.91
C SER A 365 -27.18 11.50 13.44
N GLY A 366 -28.51 11.42 13.44
CA GLY A 366 -29.42 12.48 13.90
C GLY A 366 -29.79 13.50 12.82
N LEU A 367 -29.67 13.12 11.54
CA LEU A 367 -30.12 13.90 10.37
C LEU A 367 -31.56 13.60 9.99
#